data_AF-A0A318NIU1-F1
#
_entry.id   AF-A0A318NIU1-F1
#
_cell.length_a   1.000
_cell.length_b   1.000
_cell.length_c   1.000
_cell.angle_alpha   90.00
_cell.angle_beta   90.00
_cell.angle_gamma   90.00
#
_symmetry.space_group_name_H-M   'P 1'
#
loop_
_entity.id
_entity.type
_entity.pdbx_description
1 polymer ?
#
loop_
_entity_poly.entity_id
_entity_poly.type
_entity_poly.pdbx_seq_one_letter_code
_entity_poly.pdbx_strand_id
1 'polypeptide(L)'
;MLAGTAAAGLLATSLGVAVAAPATAATGRAALGACTISTLPYPTDTYRADANAIDPTGRFVAGTALRIEETGNQYLLLFWDGDRLTEVEVPSMAEPSDINEDGVVIGSDWGGQPWRYRDGRIERLPVLPSFTGVGVTAINKAGDIVGQGTDVETNEFVVLRWPAARPGTVEVLDVPANATPSGITDNGTIVGMAGDFGYWTGWVRRPNGRIKPLTVPGAESTVVNAVAGHWAVGFVNPGDGNTVKVRWDLRDGSYTSIDRRMSSLDDVNAKGVVVGGDRVARGASSRELPGGGVGVGIGARVISDTGTIVGFRNADRVTPVRWTGC
;
A
#
# COMPACT_ATOMS: atom_id res chain seq x y z
N MET A 1 -73.45 8.69 -7.13
CA MET A 1 -73.92 7.57 -6.29
C MET A 1 -73.43 6.27 -6.91
N LEU A 2 -72.98 5.34 -6.05
CA LEU A 2 -72.35 4.04 -6.27
C LEU A 2 -73.04 3.17 -7.35
N ALA A 3 -72.33 2.48 -8.27
CA ALA A 3 -71.54 1.23 -8.12
C ALA A 3 -72.39 0.06 -7.59
N GLY A 4 -72.38 -1.16 -8.15
CA GLY A 4 -71.59 -1.75 -9.23
C GLY A 4 -72.08 -3.19 -9.51
N THR A 5 -71.51 -3.83 -10.52
CA THR A 5 -71.74 -5.26 -10.83
C THR A 5 -70.40 -5.95 -11.01
N ALA A 6 -70.19 -7.00 -10.20
CA ALA A 6 -68.98 -7.81 -10.20
C ALA A 6 -69.09 -8.91 -11.28
N ALA A 7 -68.05 -9.05 -12.10
CA ALA A 7 -67.86 -10.18 -13.00
C ALA A 7 -66.64 -10.98 -12.53
N ALA A 8 -66.85 -12.25 -12.21
CA ALA A 8 -65.82 -13.20 -11.81
C ALA A 8 -65.04 -13.69 -13.04
N GLY A 9 -63.73 -13.47 -13.05
CA GLY A 9 -62.81 -14.00 -14.06
C GLY A 9 -62.26 -15.37 -13.65
N LEU A 10 -62.45 -16.38 -14.52
CA LEU A 10 -61.76 -17.67 -14.43
C LEU A 10 -60.27 -17.50 -14.79
N LEU A 11 -59.38 -17.92 -13.89
CA LEU A 11 -57.95 -18.08 -14.17
C LEU A 11 -57.70 -19.49 -14.72
N ALA A 12 -57.28 -19.57 -15.98
CA ALA A 12 -56.78 -20.79 -16.59
C ALA A 12 -55.28 -20.94 -16.26
N THR A 13 -54.90 -22.02 -15.58
CA THR A 13 -53.51 -22.38 -15.30
C THR A 13 -52.92 -23.16 -16.47
N SER A 14 -52.08 -22.50 -17.26
CA SER A 14 -51.26 -23.14 -18.29
C SER A 14 -49.97 -23.72 -17.66
N LEU A 15 -49.88 -25.05 -17.58
CA LEU A 15 -48.66 -25.79 -17.26
C LEU A 15 -47.71 -25.74 -18.47
N GLY A 16 -46.74 -24.84 -18.45
CA GLY A 16 -45.65 -24.80 -19.41
C GLY A 16 -44.58 -25.85 -19.06
N VAL A 17 -44.34 -26.79 -19.97
CA VAL A 17 -43.23 -27.75 -19.90
C VAL A 17 -41.93 -26.99 -20.13
N ALA A 18 -41.12 -26.83 -19.08
CA ALA A 18 -39.77 -26.26 -19.18
C ALA A 18 -38.82 -27.31 -19.79
N VAL A 19 -38.41 -27.09 -21.04
CA VAL A 19 -37.32 -27.84 -21.66
C VAL A 19 -36.01 -27.34 -21.06
N ALA A 20 -35.37 -28.16 -20.23
CA ALA A 20 -34.06 -27.87 -19.67
C ALA A 20 -33.02 -27.89 -20.79
N ALA A 21 -32.61 -26.70 -21.26
CA ALA A 21 -31.40 -26.57 -22.07
C ALA A 21 -30.18 -26.90 -21.19
N PRO A 22 -29.19 -27.65 -21.70
CA PRO A 22 -27.95 -27.86 -20.96
C PRO A 22 -27.27 -26.51 -20.80
N ALA A 23 -27.13 -26.04 -19.56
CA ALA A 23 -26.30 -24.91 -19.23
C ALA A 23 -24.85 -25.30 -19.52
N THR A 24 -24.36 -24.93 -20.70
CA THR A 24 -22.93 -24.99 -21.02
C THR A 24 -22.24 -24.00 -20.09
N ALA A 25 -21.71 -24.49 -18.97
CA ALA A 25 -20.82 -23.72 -18.12
C ALA A 25 -19.58 -23.37 -18.93
N ALA A 26 -19.58 -22.17 -19.53
CA ALA A 26 -18.38 -21.58 -20.07
C ALA A 26 -17.46 -21.31 -18.89
N THR A 27 -16.55 -22.25 -18.61
CA THR A 27 -15.36 -21.99 -17.81
C THR A 27 -14.47 -21.05 -18.62
N GLY A 28 -14.84 -19.77 -18.65
CA GLY A 28 -13.98 -18.69 -19.08
C GLY A 28 -12.86 -18.52 -18.06
N ARG A 29 -11.92 -19.47 -18.05
CA ARG A 29 -10.57 -19.19 -17.58
C ARG A 29 -10.04 -18.15 -18.56
N ALA A 30 -10.18 -16.87 -18.22
CA ALA A 30 -9.45 -15.82 -18.90
C ALA A 30 -8.01 -16.33 -19.01
N ALA A 31 -7.52 -16.49 -20.25
CA ALA A 31 -6.14 -16.87 -20.46
C ALA A 31 -5.30 -15.89 -19.64
N LEU A 32 -4.58 -16.40 -18.65
CA LEU A 32 -3.71 -15.58 -17.83
C LEU A 32 -2.71 -14.94 -18.79
N GLY A 33 -2.92 -13.65 -19.10
CA GLY A 33 -2.03 -12.89 -19.96
C GLY A 33 -0.62 -12.98 -19.40
N ALA A 34 0.38 -12.95 -20.29
CA ALA A 34 1.74 -12.77 -19.81
C ALA A 34 1.83 -11.42 -19.08
N CYS A 35 2.40 -11.40 -17.86
CA CYS A 35 2.75 -10.15 -17.17
C CYS A 35 3.47 -9.22 -18.15
N THR A 36 2.96 -8.01 -18.29
CA THR A 36 3.49 -6.97 -19.17
C THR A 36 4.04 -5.83 -18.35
N ILE A 37 5.05 -5.14 -18.88
CA ILE A 37 5.60 -3.91 -18.33
C ILE A 37 5.31 -2.75 -19.28
N SER A 38 4.91 -1.61 -18.74
CA SER A 38 4.71 -0.35 -19.47
C SER A 38 5.31 0.81 -18.70
N THR A 39 5.93 1.75 -19.40
CA THR A 39 6.40 3.01 -18.82
C THR A 39 5.23 3.95 -18.59
N LEU A 40 5.12 4.51 -17.39
CA LEU A 40 4.12 5.55 -17.09
C LEU A 40 4.55 6.87 -17.74
N PRO A 41 3.64 7.77 -18.16
CA PRO A 41 4.00 9.09 -18.66
C PRO A 41 4.82 9.87 -17.61
N TYR A 42 5.90 10.53 -18.02
CA TYR A 42 6.72 11.37 -17.14
C TYR A 42 7.40 12.49 -17.94
N PRO A 43 7.85 13.58 -17.30
CA PRO A 43 8.41 14.73 -18.01
C PRO A 43 9.72 14.37 -18.70
N THR A 44 9.84 14.67 -19.99
CA THR A 44 10.97 14.23 -20.83
C THR A 44 12.30 14.89 -20.47
N ASP A 45 12.25 16.02 -19.76
CA ASP A 45 13.38 16.79 -19.26
C ASP A 45 13.88 16.33 -17.88
N THR A 46 13.30 15.24 -17.35
CA THR A 46 13.79 14.60 -16.12
C THR A 46 14.81 13.50 -16.44
N TYR A 47 15.83 13.39 -15.60
CA TYR A 47 16.84 12.33 -15.69
C TYR A 47 16.52 11.14 -14.78
N ARG A 48 15.57 11.31 -13.86
CA ARG A 48 15.07 10.28 -12.96
C ARG A 48 13.60 10.51 -12.68
N ALA A 49 12.81 9.45 -12.79
CA ALA A 49 11.42 9.42 -12.34
C ALA A 49 11.08 8.02 -11.80
N ASP A 50 10.39 7.98 -10.67
CA ASP A 50 10.03 6.77 -9.93
C ASP A 50 8.51 6.75 -9.69
N ALA A 51 7.92 5.55 -9.63
CA ALA A 51 6.56 5.35 -9.10
C ALA A 51 6.66 4.68 -7.74
N ASN A 52 6.12 5.35 -6.72
CA ASN A 52 6.37 5.03 -5.31
C ASN A 52 5.14 4.45 -4.60
N ALA A 53 3.93 4.81 -4.99
CA ALA A 53 2.69 4.36 -4.38
C ALA A 53 1.59 4.13 -5.44
N ILE A 54 0.65 3.22 -5.16
CA ILE A 54 -0.52 2.93 -5.99
C ILE A 54 -1.71 2.61 -5.10
N ASP A 55 -2.90 3.09 -5.47
CA ASP A 55 -4.11 2.80 -4.69
C ASP A 55 -4.59 1.35 -4.87
N PRO A 56 -5.45 0.82 -3.98
CA PRO A 56 -5.95 -0.55 -4.07
C PRO A 56 -6.65 -0.89 -5.39
N THR A 57 -7.28 0.08 -6.07
CA THR A 57 -7.93 -0.14 -7.37
C THR A 57 -6.93 -0.22 -8.53
N GLY A 58 -5.74 0.35 -8.35
CA GLY A 58 -4.69 0.45 -9.36
C GLY A 58 -4.85 1.62 -10.33
N ARG A 59 -5.74 2.57 -10.03
CA ARG A 59 -6.07 3.73 -10.86
C ARG A 59 -5.11 4.89 -10.59
N PHE A 60 -4.90 5.21 -9.32
CA PHE A 60 -4.08 6.32 -8.88
C PHE A 60 -2.68 5.84 -8.57
N VAL A 61 -1.67 6.55 -9.09
CA VAL A 61 -0.26 6.30 -8.79
C VAL A 61 0.35 7.61 -8.33
N ALA A 62 1.31 7.55 -7.42
CA ALA A 62 2.11 8.69 -7.02
C ALA A 62 3.60 8.34 -7.05
N GLY A 63 4.42 9.34 -7.32
CA GLY A 63 5.85 9.16 -7.45
C GLY A 63 6.61 10.47 -7.43
N THR A 64 7.88 10.40 -7.78
CA THR A 64 8.78 11.55 -7.79
C THR A 64 9.57 11.63 -9.09
N ALA A 65 10.06 12.82 -9.40
CA ALA A 65 11.05 13.00 -10.45
C ALA A 65 12.06 14.10 -10.13
N LEU A 66 13.20 14.05 -10.82
CA LEU A 66 14.28 15.02 -10.75
C LEU A 66 14.55 15.60 -12.14
N ARG A 67 14.42 16.92 -12.25
CA ARG A 67 14.79 17.73 -13.41
C ARG A 67 16.12 18.42 -13.12
N ILE A 68 17.00 18.49 -14.11
CA ILE A 68 18.24 19.29 -14.02
C ILE A 68 17.92 20.72 -14.41
N GLU A 69 18.27 21.67 -13.56
CA GLU A 69 18.23 23.10 -13.85
C GLU A 69 19.63 23.72 -13.72
N GLU A 70 19.78 24.99 -14.12
CA GLU A 70 21.07 25.69 -14.07
C GLU A 70 21.66 25.77 -12.65
N THR A 71 20.81 25.87 -11.64
CA THR A 71 21.18 26.10 -10.23
C THR A 71 21.10 24.84 -9.36
N GLY A 72 20.71 23.69 -9.91
CA GLY A 72 20.60 22.44 -9.16
C GLY A 72 19.50 21.51 -9.68
N ASN A 73 19.07 20.58 -8.83
CA ASN A 73 17.94 19.69 -9.14
C ASN A 73 16.63 20.36 -8.73
N GLN A 74 15.66 20.38 -9.65
CA GLN A 74 14.26 20.67 -9.35
C GLN A 74 13.54 19.36 -9.01
N TYR A 75 12.91 19.32 -7.83
CA TYR A 75 12.14 18.18 -7.35
C TYR A 75 10.69 18.28 -7.82
N LEU A 76 10.15 17.16 -8.29
CA LEU A 76 8.78 17.04 -8.76
C LEU A 76 8.06 15.93 -8.00
N LEU A 77 6.82 16.19 -7.59
CA LEU A 77 5.85 15.15 -7.28
C LEU A 77 5.07 14.83 -8.56
N LEU A 78 4.88 13.54 -8.81
CA LEU A 78 4.14 13.02 -9.96
C LEU A 78 2.86 12.34 -9.45
N PHE A 79 1.71 12.74 -9.98
CA PHE A 79 0.41 12.14 -9.66
C PHE A 79 -0.27 11.67 -10.93
N TRP A 80 -0.55 10.37 -11.02
CA TRP A 80 -1.27 9.78 -12.15
C TRP A 80 -2.70 9.42 -11.77
N ASP A 81 -3.65 9.79 -12.62
CA ASP A 81 -5.04 9.32 -12.62
C ASP A 81 -5.28 8.59 -13.95
N GLY A 82 -5.10 7.26 -13.93
CA GLY A 82 -4.97 6.48 -15.16
C GLY A 82 -3.71 6.87 -15.93
N ASP A 83 -3.88 7.37 -17.16
CA ASP A 83 -2.78 7.85 -18.02
C ASP A 83 -2.56 9.37 -17.91
N ARG A 84 -3.37 10.08 -17.12
CA ARG A 84 -3.26 11.52 -16.95
C ARG A 84 -2.26 11.85 -15.85
N LEU A 85 -1.14 12.44 -16.24
CA LEU A 85 -0.12 12.95 -15.31
C LEU A 85 -0.45 14.37 -14.85
N THR A 86 -0.27 14.62 -13.55
CA THR A 86 -0.17 15.95 -12.94
C THR A 86 1.19 16.07 -12.29
N GLU A 87 1.90 17.16 -12.60
CA GLU A 87 3.22 17.48 -12.06
C GLU A 87 3.09 18.60 -11.04
N VAL A 88 3.79 18.47 -9.92
CA VAL A 88 3.85 19.52 -8.90
C VAL A 88 5.31 19.76 -8.53
N GLU A 89 5.79 20.96 -8.82
CA GLU A 89 7.11 21.43 -8.37
C GLU A 89 7.09 21.66 -6.86
N VAL A 90 8.11 21.13 -6.18
CA VAL A 90 8.30 21.30 -4.73
C VAL A 90 9.67 21.91 -4.46
N PRO A 91 9.78 22.80 -3.45
CA PRO A 91 11.02 23.54 -3.19
C PRO A 91 12.14 22.67 -2.58
N SER A 92 11.79 21.48 -2.08
CA SER A 92 12.71 20.53 -1.46
C SER A 92 12.24 19.10 -1.75
N MET A 93 13.10 18.13 -1.45
CA MET A 93 12.75 16.72 -1.61
C MET A 93 11.52 16.37 -0.76
N ALA A 94 10.51 15.81 -1.42
CA ALA A 94 9.30 15.27 -0.82
C ALA A 94 8.97 13.94 -1.49
N GLU A 95 8.51 12.98 -0.70
CA GLU A 95 8.22 11.64 -1.19
C GLU A 95 6.78 11.26 -0.83
N PRO A 96 5.98 10.76 -1.78
CA PRO A 96 4.69 10.16 -1.47
C PRO A 96 4.91 8.82 -0.77
N SER A 97 4.23 8.62 0.35
CA SER A 97 4.27 7.40 1.15
C SER A 97 3.19 6.41 0.73
N ASP A 98 1.95 6.89 0.50
CA ASP A 98 0.79 6.03 0.27
C ASP A 98 -0.37 6.81 -0.38
N ILE A 99 -1.36 6.10 -0.93
CA ILE A 99 -2.58 6.68 -1.51
C ILE A 99 -3.78 5.77 -1.37
N ASN A 100 -4.92 6.36 -0.96
CA ASN A 100 -6.18 5.63 -0.80
C ASN A 100 -7.00 5.59 -2.11
N GLU A 101 -8.10 4.82 -2.10
CA GLU A 101 -8.99 4.64 -3.26
C GLU A 101 -9.70 5.92 -3.73
N ASP A 102 -9.72 6.98 -2.90
CA ASP A 102 -10.24 8.30 -3.27
C ASP A 102 -9.20 9.18 -3.98
N GLY A 103 -7.98 8.69 -4.16
CA GLY A 103 -6.88 9.42 -4.78
C GLY A 103 -6.22 10.44 -3.85
N VAL A 104 -6.44 10.34 -2.53
CA VAL A 104 -5.72 11.15 -1.55
C VAL A 104 -4.33 10.57 -1.36
N VAL A 105 -3.32 11.34 -1.73
CA VAL A 105 -1.91 10.96 -1.56
C VAL A 105 -1.38 11.57 -0.29
N ILE A 106 -0.58 10.83 0.46
CA ILE A 106 0.13 11.34 1.63
C ILE A 106 1.63 11.23 1.41
N GLY A 107 2.39 12.05 2.12
CA GLY A 107 3.85 11.97 2.10
C GLY A 107 4.48 12.89 3.12
N SER A 108 5.80 12.91 3.14
CA SER A 108 6.59 13.78 4.00
C SER A 108 7.66 14.48 3.18
N ASP A 109 8.01 15.71 3.56
CA ASP A 109 9.23 16.33 3.06
C ASP A 109 10.46 15.83 3.83
N TRP A 110 11.66 16.16 3.34
CA TRP A 110 12.92 15.81 3.98
C TRP A 110 13.05 16.30 5.44
N GLY A 111 12.32 17.36 5.81
CA GLY A 111 12.32 17.89 7.17
C GLY A 111 11.38 17.14 8.12
N GLY A 112 10.63 16.16 7.64
CA GLY A 112 9.58 15.52 8.44
C GLY A 112 8.39 16.44 8.64
N GLN A 113 8.02 17.24 7.63
CA GLN A 113 6.70 17.86 7.58
C GLN A 113 5.75 16.95 6.80
N PRO A 114 4.75 16.35 7.47
CA PRO A 114 3.75 15.55 6.80
C PRO A 114 2.80 16.43 5.98
N TRP A 115 2.37 15.91 4.83
CA TRP A 115 1.44 16.55 3.91
C TRP A 115 0.46 15.55 3.31
N ARG A 116 -0.65 16.08 2.79
CA ARG A 116 -1.59 15.35 1.93
C ARG A 116 -1.81 16.12 0.64
N TYR A 117 -1.97 15.41 -0.46
CA TYR A 117 -2.42 15.94 -1.73
C TYR A 117 -3.84 15.46 -2.02
N ARG A 118 -4.73 16.41 -2.31
CA ARG A 118 -6.12 16.15 -2.69
C ARG A 118 -6.62 17.30 -3.57
N ASP A 119 -7.40 16.98 -4.60
CA ASP A 119 -8.09 17.97 -5.45
C ASP A 119 -7.13 19.04 -6.02
N GLY A 120 -5.92 18.63 -6.42
CA GLY A 120 -4.92 19.54 -7.00
C GLY A 120 -4.12 20.35 -6.00
N ARG A 121 -4.26 20.11 -4.68
CA ARG A 121 -3.65 20.92 -3.63
C ARG A 121 -2.87 20.07 -2.65
N ILE A 122 -1.68 20.54 -2.28
CA ILE A 122 -0.90 20.02 -1.16
C ILE A 122 -1.26 20.80 0.10
N GLU A 123 -1.66 20.09 1.14
CA GLU A 123 -1.99 20.63 2.45
C GLU A 123 -1.07 20.01 3.51
N ARG A 124 -0.50 20.84 4.38
CA ARG A 124 0.30 20.36 5.51
C ARG A 124 -0.61 19.74 6.57
N LEU A 125 -0.20 18.60 7.11
CA LEU A 125 -0.88 18.01 8.27
C LEU A 125 -0.39 18.67 9.56
N PRO A 126 -1.27 18.80 10.58
CA PRO A 126 -0.89 19.37 11.86
C PRO A 126 0.20 18.51 12.53
N VAL A 127 1.16 19.17 13.16
CA VAL A 127 2.22 18.54 13.96
C VAL A 127 2.19 19.17 15.36
N LEU A 128 2.36 18.37 16.41
CA LEU A 128 2.43 18.89 17.78
C LEU A 128 3.85 19.42 18.05
N PRO A 129 4.00 20.57 18.74
CA PRO A 129 5.32 21.15 19.02
C PRO A 129 6.28 20.28 19.82
N SER A 130 5.75 19.29 20.55
CA SER A 130 6.53 18.31 21.33
C SER A 130 7.19 17.23 20.47
N PHE A 131 6.98 17.25 19.14
CA PHE A 131 7.52 16.23 18.24
C PHE A 131 8.39 16.80 17.12
N THR A 132 9.42 16.05 16.77
CA THR A 132 10.35 16.30 15.65
C THR A 132 10.38 15.08 14.73
N GLY A 133 10.89 15.23 13.50
CA GLY A 133 11.06 14.12 12.56
C GLY A 133 9.74 13.43 12.24
N VAL A 134 8.68 14.22 12.05
CA VAL A 134 7.32 13.68 11.92
C VAL A 134 7.09 13.18 10.49
N GLY A 135 6.84 11.89 10.35
CA GLY A 135 6.61 11.27 9.04
C GLY A 135 5.26 10.56 9.00
N VAL A 136 4.64 10.51 7.83
CA VAL A 136 3.48 9.64 7.56
C VAL A 136 3.89 8.40 6.79
N THR A 137 3.25 7.28 7.09
CA THR A 137 3.59 5.98 6.50
C THR A 137 2.45 5.37 5.70
N ALA A 138 1.20 5.48 6.14
CA ALA A 138 0.07 4.87 5.44
C ALA A 138 -1.25 5.62 5.65
N ILE A 139 -2.17 5.44 4.70
CA ILE A 139 -3.54 5.96 4.71
C ILE A 139 -4.53 4.85 4.39
N ASN A 140 -5.64 4.76 5.14
CA ASN A 140 -6.69 3.78 4.85
C ASN A 140 -7.81 4.36 3.94
N LYS A 141 -8.74 3.51 3.53
CA LYS A 141 -9.95 3.92 2.80
C LYS A 141 -10.76 5.04 3.46
N ALA A 142 -10.83 5.08 4.79
CA ALA A 142 -11.55 6.14 5.51
C ALA A 142 -10.80 7.49 5.49
N GLY A 143 -9.54 7.51 5.04
CA GLY A 143 -8.66 8.66 5.05
C GLY A 143 -7.91 8.86 6.38
N ASP A 144 -7.96 7.88 7.29
CA ASP A 144 -7.14 7.93 8.50
C ASP A 144 -5.68 7.67 8.11
N ILE A 145 -4.80 8.55 8.59
CA ILE A 145 -3.37 8.50 8.30
C ILE A 145 -2.63 8.09 9.56
N VAL A 146 -1.63 7.22 9.43
CA VAL A 146 -0.70 6.86 10.50
C VAL A 146 0.73 7.24 10.14
N GLY A 147 1.54 7.42 11.16
CA GLY A 147 2.92 7.83 11.03
C GLY A 147 3.63 7.85 12.37
N GLN A 148 4.78 8.47 12.42
CA GLN A 148 5.61 8.53 13.61
C GLN A 148 6.17 9.92 13.84
N GLY A 149 6.64 10.15 15.06
CA GLY A 149 7.45 11.29 15.44
C GLY A 149 8.45 10.90 16.51
N THR A 150 9.37 11.81 16.82
CA THR A 150 10.29 11.69 17.95
C THR A 150 9.90 12.72 19.00
N ASP A 151 9.67 12.28 20.24
CA ASP A 151 9.43 13.17 21.38
C ASP A 151 10.68 14.02 21.67
N VAL A 152 10.52 15.33 21.75
CA VAL A 152 11.64 16.27 21.98
C VAL A 152 12.26 16.08 23.37
N GLU A 153 11.47 15.72 24.37
CA GLU A 153 11.91 15.62 25.77
C GLU A 153 12.53 14.26 26.06
N THR A 154 11.91 13.18 25.60
CA THR A 154 12.37 11.81 25.90
C THR A 154 13.26 11.22 24.80
N ASN A 155 13.25 11.81 23.60
CA ASN A 155 13.90 11.27 22.40
C ASN A 155 13.40 9.86 22.02
N GLU A 156 12.17 9.52 22.43
CA GLU A 156 11.52 8.25 22.11
C GLU A 156 10.66 8.36 20.85
N PHE A 157 10.53 7.25 20.11
CA PHE A 157 9.60 7.20 18.98
C PHE A 157 8.16 7.03 19.46
N VAL A 158 7.27 7.84 18.91
CA VAL A 158 5.83 7.79 19.14
C VAL A 158 5.07 7.52 17.85
N VAL A 159 3.96 6.80 17.95
CA VAL A 159 3.05 6.56 16.83
C VAL A 159 1.96 7.63 16.82
N LEU A 160 1.77 8.26 15.68
CA LEU A 160 0.83 9.34 15.45
C LEU A 160 -0.30 8.88 14.52
N ARG A 161 -1.50 9.44 14.73
CA ARG A 161 -2.64 9.29 13.83
C ARG A 161 -3.29 10.63 13.52
N TRP A 162 -3.61 10.85 12.26
CA TRP A 162 -4.45 11.95 11.79
C TRP A 162 -5.81 11.38 11.37
N PRO A 163 -6.84 11.49 12.22
CA PRO A 163 -8.14 10.91 11.96
C PRO A 163 -8.93 11.72 10.93
N ALA A 164 -9.45 11.08 9.89
CA ALA A 164 -10.24 11.75 8.86
C ALA A 164 -11.50 12.42 9.41
N ALA A 165 -12.11 11.83 10.43
CA ALA A 165 -13.30 12.34 11.09
C ALA A 165 -13.06 13.62 11.92
N ARG A 166 -11.80 13.97 12.19
CA ARG A 166 -11.41 15.21 12.89
C ARG A 166 -10.24 15.89 12.16
N PRO A 167 -10.48 16.49 10.98
CA PRO A 167 -9.44 17.19 10.23
C PRO A 167 -8.76 18.27 11.09
N GLY A 168 -7.46 18.47 10.88
CA GLY A 168 -6.69 19.44 11.66
C GLY A 168 -6.32 18.98 13.08
N THR A 169 -6.55 17.70 13.41
CA THR A 169 -6.07 17.09 14.65
C THR A 169 -5.06 15.98 14.39
N VAL A 170 -4.21 15.74 15.37
CA VAL A 170 -3.29 14.60 15.44
C VAL A 170 -3.34 14.03 16.85
N GLU A 171 -3.31 12.71 16.97
CA GLU A 171 -3.33 12.00 18.25
C GLU A 171 -2.11 11.07 18.37
N VAL A 172 -1.57 10.99 19.59
CA VAL A 172 -0.58 9.96 19.94
C VAL A 172 -1.34 8.69 20.25
N LEU A 173 -0.95 7.58 19.62
CA LEU A 173 -1.54 6.29 19.89
C LEU A 173 -0.86 5.63 21.09
N ASP A 174 -1.68 5.04 21.96
CA ASP A 174 -1.19 4.07 22.96
C ASP A 174 -0.75 2.80 22.23
N VAL A 175 0.57 2.59 22.21
CA VAL A 175 1.33 1.49 21.58
C VAL A 175 2.57 1.19 22.44
N PRO A 176 3.29 0.08 22.22
CA PRO A 176 4.55 -0.16 22.94
C PRO A 176 5.53 1.01 22.77
N ALA A 177 6.39 1.23 23.77
CA ALA A 177 7.40 2.29 23.71
C ALA A 177 8.36 2.09 22.52
N ASN A 178 8.88 3.19 21.98
CA ASN A 178 9.76 3.21 20.80
C ASN A 178 9.15 2.46 19.59
N ALA A 179 7.87 2.69 19.34
CA ALA A 179 7.14 2.06 18.24
C ALA A 179 7.14 2.92 16.97
N THR A 180 7.15 2.23 15.84
CA THR A 180 7.02 2.79 14.49
C THR A 180 5.92 2.02 13.74
N PRO A 181 4.97 2.69 13.06
CA PRO A 181 3.94 2.00 12.31
C PRO A 181 4.41 1.69 10.89
N SER A 182 4.17 0.47 10.43
CA SER A 182 4.43 0.06 9.05
C SER A 182 3.22 0.22 8.13
N GLY A 183 2.01 0.28 8.70
CA GLY A 183 0.82 0.63 7.93
C GLY A 183 -0.51 0.48 8.67
N ILE A 184 -1.59 0.83 7.99
CA ILE A 184 -2.97 0.77 8.47
C ILE A 184 -3.86 0.09 7.43
N THR A 185 -4.77 -0.77 7.89
CA THR A 185 -5.76 -1.44 7.04
C THR A 185 -7.09 -0.66 7.03
N ASP A 186 -7.96 -0.97 6.07
CA ASP A 186 -9.30 -0.34 5.93
C ASP A 186 -10.19 -0.49 7.17
N ASN A 187 -10.01 -1.54 7.96
CA ASN A 187 -10.77 -1.71 9.19
C ASN A 187 -10.19 -0.90 10.38
N GLY A 188 -9.07 -0.20 10.18
CA GLY A 188 -8.37 0.57 11.21
C GLY A 188 -7.35 -0.22 12.03
N THR A 189 -7.04 -1.47 11.65
CA THR A 189 -5.94 -2.23 12.28
C THR A 189 -4.62 -1.64 11.81
N ILE A 190 -3.75 -1.33 12.77
CA ILE A 190 -2.41 -0.77 12.55
C ILE A 190 -1.39 -1.84 12.93
N VAL A 191 -0.33 -1.98 12.14
CA VAL A 191 0.80 -2.84 12.48
C VAL A 191 2.09 -2.04 12.48
N GLY A 192 3.10 -2.56 13.16
CA GLY A 192 4.40 -1.93 13.22
C GLY A 192 5.42 -2.77 13.96
N MET A 193 6.52 -2.14 14.34
CA MET A 193 7.56 -2.70 15.19
C MET A 193 7.87 -1.77 16.35
N ALA A 194 8.40 -2.32 17.44
CA ALA A 194 8.80 -1.59 18.63
C ALA A 194 10.01 -2.22 19.31
N GLY A 195 10.75 -1.44 20.10
CA GLY A 195 11.91 -1.91 20.86
C GLY A 195 13.22 -1.30 20.40
N ASP A 196 14.32 -1.91 20.82
CA ASP A 196 15.67 -1.42 20.53
C ASP A 196 16.16 -1.90 19.15
N PHE A 197 17.13 -1.16 18.61
CA PHE A 197 17.80 -1.55 17.38
C PHE A 197 18.36 -2.97 17.47
N GLY A 198 17.93 -3.85 16.56
CA GLY A 198 18.33 -5.26 16.50
C GLY A 198 17.42 -6.24 17.25
N TYR A 199 16.55 -5.73 18.14
CA TYR A 199 15.65 -6.54 19.00
C TYR A 199 14.18 -6.14 18.82
N TRP A 200 13.83 -5.67 17.63
CA TRP A 200 12.48 -5.25 17.27
C TRP A 200 11.46 -6.37 17.48
N THR A 201 10.31 -6.03 18.06
CA THR A 201 9.14 -6.90 18.15
C THR A 201 8.00 -6.31 17.32
N GLY A 202 7.42 -7.11 16.44
CA GLY A 202 6.24 -6.71 15.69
C GLY A 202 5.01 -6.58 16.59
N TRP A 203 4.10 -5.66 16.26
CA TRP A 203 2.85 -5.47 16.99
C TRP A 203 1.66 -5.25 16.06
N VAL A 204 0.47 -5.57 16.55
CA VAL A 204 -0.82 -5.28 15.93
C VAL A 204 -1.69 -4.53 16.93
N ARG A 205 -2.15 -3.33 16.56
CA ARG A 205 -3.15 -2.57 17.30
C ARG A 205 -4.48 -2.64 16.57
N ARG A 206 -5.49 -3.22 17.23
CA ARG A 206 -6.86 -3.29 16.71
C ARG A 206 -7.57 -1.94 16.89
N PRO A 207 -8.66 -1.67 16.14
CA PRO A 207 -9.40 -0.40 16.23
C PRO A 207 -9.93 -0.09 17.63
N ASN A 208 -10.21 -1.12 18.43
CA ASN A 208 -10.62 -0.98 19.83
C ASN A 208 -9.46 -0.70 20.81
N GLY A 209 -8.25 -0.43 20.30
CA GLY A 209 -7.06 -0.13 21.09
C GLY A 209 -6.30 -1.36 21.59
N ARG A 210 -6.82 -2.58 21.41
CA ARG A 210 -6.12 -3.79 21.88
C ARG A 210 -4.84 -4.02 21.07
N ILE A 211 -3.73 -4.17 21.77
CA ILE A 211 -2.43 -4.51 21.20
C ILE A 211 -2.12 -6.00 21.38
N LYS A 212 -1.48 -6.61 20.39
CA LYS A 212 -0.88 -7.95 20.47
C LYS A 212 0.49 -7.97 19.79
N PRO A 213 1.42 -8.83 20.23
CA PRO A 213 2.61 -9.14 19.45
C PRO A 213 2.25 -9.72 18.07
N LEU A 214 2.99 -9.31 17.04
CA LEU A 214 3.03 -9.91 15.72
C LEU A 214 4.42 -10.53 15.55
N THR A 215 4.52 -11.84 15.76
CA THR A 215 5.79 -12.54 15.73
C THR A 215 5.56 -14.03 15.46
N VAL A 216 6.61 -14.84 15.47
CA VAL A 216 6.52 -16.30 15.43
C VAL A 216 7.12 -16.89 16.71
N PRO A 217 6.75 -18.11 17.12
CA PRO A 217 7.31 -18.73 18.32
C PRO A 217 8.85 -18.81 18.27
N GLY A 218 9.51 -18.30 19.31
CA GLY A 218 10.97 -18.36 19.46
C GLY A 218 11.75 -17.31 18.67
N ALA A 219 11.10 -16.33 18.03
CA ALA A 219 11.80 -15.24 17.35
C ALA A 219 12.57 -14.35 18.33
N GLU A 220 13.80 -14.01 17.99
CA GLU A 220 14.60 -12.98 18.67
C GLU A 220 14.22 -11.58 18.20
N SER A 221 13.91 -11.42 16.91
CA SER A 221 13.41 -10.16 16.37
C SER A 221 12.42 -10.37 15.23
N THR A 222 11.54 -9.40 15.07
CA THR A 222 10.51 -9.36 14.03
C THR A 222 10.38 -7.94 13.50
N VAL A 223 10.58 -7.79 12.19
CA VAL A 223 10.37 -6.55 11.45
C VAL A 223 9.14 -6.73 10.59
N VAL A 224 8.23 -5.76 10.64
CA VAL A 224 7.01 -5.73 9.83
C VAL A 224 7.20 -4.66 8.76
N ASN A 225 6.98 -5.02 7.50
CA ASN A 225 7.26 -4.14 6.36
C ASN A 225 5.98 -3.50 5.81
N ALA A 226 4.94 -4.29 5.59
CA ALA A 226 3.71 -3.82 4.95
C ALA A 226 2.48 -4.58 5.44
N VAL A 227 1.30 -3.98 5.22
CA VAL A 227 0.01 -4.54 5.62
C VAL A 227 -1.09 -4.16 4.62
N ALA A 228 -1.96 -5.11 4.29
CA ALA A 228 -3.18 -4.85 3.55
C ALA A 228 -4.26 -5.89 3.85
N GLY A 229 -5.50 -5.44 4.00
CA GLY A 229 -6.62 -6.30 4.35
C GLY A 229 -6.38 -7.06 5.66
N HIS A 230 -6.14 -8.37 5.57
CA HIS A 230 -5.80 -9.23 6.72
C HIS A 230 -4.39 -9.82 6.64
N TRP A 231 -3.55 -9.31 5.75
CA TRP A 231 -2.18 -9.78 5.57
C TRP A 231 -1.18 -8.75 6.07
N ALA A 232 -0.14 -9.22 6.75
CA ALA A 232 1.08 -8.46 6.97
C ALA A 232 2.28 -9.26 6.46
N VAL A 233 3.34 -8.58 6.05
CA VAL A 233 4.60 -9.21 5.61
C VAL A 233 5.79 -8.60 6.29
N GLY A 234 6.86 -9.39 6.40
CA GLY A 234 8.09 -8.93 7.02
C GLY A 234 9.09 -10.04 7.28
N PHE A 235 10.02 -9.75 8.16
CA PHE A 235 11.20 -10.54 8.43
C PHE A 235 11.22 -11.01 9.88
N VAL A 236 11.70 -12.22 10.09
CA VAL A 236 11.86 -12.82 11.42
C VAL A 236 13.28 -13.36 11.55
N ASN A 237 13.97 -13.01 12.63
CA ASN A 237 15.18 -13.71 13.05
C ASN A 237 14.83 -14.72 14.16
N PRO A 238 14.98 -16.04 13.94
CA PRO A 238 14.74 -17.06 14.95
C PRO A 238 15.95 -17.29 15.88
N GLY A 239 17.05 -16.55 15.70
CA GLY A 239 18.25 -16.61 16.55
C GLY A 239 19.40 -17.47 16.02
N ASP A 240 19.27 -18.02 14.82
CA ASP A 240 20.32 -18.80 14.14
C ASP A 240 21.15 -17.95 13.15
N GLY A 241 20.91 -16.63 13.12
CA GLY A 241 21.52 -15.69 12.19
C GLY A 241 20.87 -15.66 10.80
N ASN A 242 19.85 -16.47 10.53
CA ASN A 242 19.13 -16.48 9.25
C ASN A 242 17.76 -15.82 9.37
N THR A 243 17.57 -14.74 8.63
CA THR A 243 16.26 -14.09 8.56
C THR A 243 15.30 -14.86 7.65
N VAL A 244 14.12 -15.18 8.17
CA VAL A 244 13.02 -15.81 7.43
C VAL A 244 12.03 -14.73 6.98
N LYS A 245 11.57 -14.82 5.73
CA LYS A 245 10.53 -13.96 5.16
C LYS A 245 9.17 -14.56 5.46
N VAL A 246 8.29 -13.79 6.10
CA VAL A 246 7.03 -14.29 6.65
C VAL A 246 5.87 -13.44 6.15
N ARG A 247 4.74 -14.11 5.91
CA ARG A 247 3.43 -13.50 5.74
C ARG A 247 2.51 -13.98 6.85
N TRP A 248 1.96 -13.06 7.64
CA TRP A 248 1.01 -13.32 8.71
C TRP A 248 -0.44 -13.10 8.26
N ASP A 249 -1.34 -13.96 8.73
CA ASP A 249 -2.79 -13.72 8.73
C ASP A 249 -3.19 -13.02 10.04
N LEU A 250 -3.64 -11.78 9.94
CA LEU A 250 -3.98 -10.96 11.10
C LEU A 250 -5.27 -11.42 11.83
N ARG A 251 -6.04 -12.34 11.25
CA ARG A 251 -7.27 -12.87 11.87
C ARG A 251 -6.93 -13.75 13.08
N ASP A 252 -6.02 -14.69 12.88
CA ASP A 252 -5.65 -15.71 13.87
C ASP A 252 -4.17 -15.68 14.29
N GLY A 253 -3.33 -14.91 13.60
CA GLY A 253 -1.88 -14.83 13.85
C GLY A 253 -1.09 -15.97 13.23
N SER A 254 -1.72 -16.83 12.41
CA SER A 254 -1.01 -17.85 11.65
C SER A 254 -0.05 -17.22 10.64
N TYR A 255 0.98 -17.97 10.24
CA TYR A 255 2.01 -17.44 9.36
C TYR A 255 2.53 -18.47 8.37
N THR A 256 3.04 -17.99 7.25
CA THR A 256 3.62 -18.80 6.16
C THR A 256 4.92 -18.19 5.69
N SER A 257 5.87 -19.03 5.28
CA SER A 257 7.12 -18.57 4.66
C SER A 257 6.87 -18.04 3.25
N ILE A 258 7.56 -16.96 2.91
CA ILE A 258 7.62 -16.40 1.55
C ILE A 258 8.83 -17.00 0.83
N ASP A 259 8.75 -17.13 -0.50
CA ASP A 259 9.85 -17.61 -1.34
C ASP A 259 11.19 -16.91 -1.00
N ARG A 260 12.21 -17.71 -0.70
CA ARG A 260 13.55 -17.22 -0.33
C ARG A 260 14.20 -16.33 -1.39
N ARG A 261 13.79 -16.45 -2.66
CA ARG A 261 14.32 -15.67 -3.78
C ARG A 261 13.88 -14.20 -3.78
N MET A 262 12.84 -13.83 -3.02
CA MET A 262 12.47 -12.43 -2.82
C MET A 262 13.63 -11.71 -2.14
N SER A 263 14.28 -10.72 -2.74
CA SER A 263 15.39 -10.00 -2.07
C SER A 263 14.90 -9.04 -0.97
N SER A 264 13.72 -8.45 -1.16
CA SER A 264 13.03 -7.54 -0.25
C SER A 264 11.55 -7.92 -0.11
N LEU A 265 10.88 -7.31 0.86
CA LEU A 265 9.43 -7.38 1.06
C LEU A 265 8.94 -5.94 1.13
N ASP A 266 8.60 -5.37 -0.02
CA ASP A 266 8.31 -3.95 -0.14
C ASP A 266 6.82 -3.69 0.12
N ASP A 267 5.92 -4.55 -0.38
CA ASP A 267 4.48 -4.39 -0.17
C ASP A 267 3.67 -5.70 -0.28
N VAL A 268 2.44 -5.70 0.24
CA VAL A 268 1.46 -6.80 0.16
C VAL A 268 0.06 -6.25 -0.11
N ASN A 269 -0.70 -6.88 -1.01
CA ASN A 269 -2.12 -6.51 -1.23
C ASN A 269 -3.11 -7.32 -0.37
N ALA A 270 -4.40 -6.97 -0.39
CA ALA A 270 -5.44 -7.63 0.41
C ALA A 270 -5.66 -9.11 0.02
N LYS A 271 -5.14 -9.55 -1.13
CA LYS A 271 -5.12 -10.95 -1.59
C LYS A 271 -3.89 -11.73 -1.08
N GLY A 272 -2.99 -11.07 -0.35
CA GLY A 272 -1.77 -11.66 0.21
C GLY A 272 -0.68 -11.90 -0.84
N VAL A 273 -0.74 -11.21 -1.97
CA VAL A 273 0.33 -11.21 -2.98
C VAL A 273 1.36 -10.17 -2.56
N VAL A 274 2.63 -10.56 -2.59
CA VAL A 274 3.76 -9.78 -2.07
C VAL A 274 4.65 -9.35 -3.22
N VAL A 275 5.15 -8.13 -3.19
CA VAL A 275 6.14 -7.63 -4.15
C VAL A 275 7.40 -7.16 -3.45
N GLY A 276 8.50 -7.22 -4.18
CA GLY A 276 9.74 -6.58 -3.76
C GLY A 276 10.90 -6.93 -4.69
N GLY A 277 11.79 -5.97 -4.89
CA GLY A 277 12.90 -6.10 -5.83
C GLY A 277 12.38 -6.40 -7.23
N ASP A 278 12.86 -7.45 -7.86
CA ASP A 278 12.47 -7.86 -9.22
C ASP A 278 11.36 -8.93 -9.24
N ARG A 279 10.65 -9.16 -8.13
CA ARG A 279 9.75 -10.31 -8.00
C ARG A 279 8.36 -9.99 -7.45
N VAL A 280 7.43 -10.87 -7.79
CA VAL A 280 6.12 -11.01 -7.16
C VAL A 280 5.97 -12.43 -6.60
N ALA A 281 5.39 -12.57 -5.42
CA ALA A 281 5.26 -13.83 -4.71
C ALA A 281 3.86 -14.08 -4.15
N ARG A 282 3.50 -15.36 -4.07
CA ARG A 282 2.36 -15.86 -3.30
C ARG A 282 2.81 -17.09 -2.51
N GLY A 283 3.01 -16.91 -1.20
CA GLY A 283 3.58 -17.94 -0.34
C GLY A 283 5.01 -18.31 -0.77
N ALA A 284 5.31 -19.62 -0.81
CA ALA A 284 6.64 -20.13 -1.13
C ALA A 284 7.02 -20.08 -2.63
N SER A 285 6.14 -19.56 -3.50
CA SER A 285 6.38 -19.43 -4.93
C SER A 285 6.46 -17.96 -5.35
N SER A 286 7.46 -17.63 -6.16
CA SER A 286 7.64 -16.32 -6.75
C SER A 286 8.01 -16.37 -8.23
N ARG A 287 7.82 -15.25 -8.91
CA ARG A 287 8.09 -15.04 -10.33
C ARG A 287 8.86 -13.74 -10.51
N GLU A 288 9.79 -13.72 -11.45
CA GLU A 288 10.47 -12.50 -11.89
C GLU A 288 9.54 -11.65 -12.74
N LEU A 289 9.57 -10.36 -12.47
CA LEU A 289 8.90 -9.35 -13.28
C LEU A 289 9.70 -9.13 -14.58
N PRO A 290 9.02 -8.97 -15.72
CA PRO A 290 9.70 -8.68 -16.98
C PRO A 290 10.30 -7.27 -16.95
N GLY A 291 11.32 -7.03 -17.79
CA GLY A 291 11.90 -5.70 -18.02
C GLY A 291 13.30 -5.48 -17.43
N GLY A 292 13.76 -6.41 -16.59
CA GLY A 292 15.16 -6.49 -16.13
C GLY A 292 16.06 -7.29 -17.07
N GLY A 293 17.37 -7.23 -16.86
CA GLY A 293 18.38 -7.96 -17.64
C GLY A 293 19.80 -7.45 -17.40
N VAL A 294 20.74 -7.87 -18.25
CA VAL A 294 22.13 -7.39 -18.18
C VAL A 294 22.16 -5.88 -18.36
N GLY A 295 22.68 -5.16 -17.36
CA GLY A 295 22.75 -3.70 -17.36
C GLY A 295 21.40 -2.98 -17.18
N VAL A 296 20.32 -3.72 -16.87
CA VAL A 296 18.98 -3.15 -16.66
C VAL A 296 18.40 -3.68 -15.36
N GLY A 297 18.30 -2.80 -14.36
CA GLY A 297 17.64 -3.08 -13.09
C GLY A 297 16.14 -2.77 -13.15
N ILE A 298 15.35 -3.51 -12.40
CA ILE A 298 13.96 -3.16 -12.09
C ILE A 298 13.73 -3.27 -10.58
N GLY A 299 12.76 -2.52 -10.08
CA GLY A 299 12.34 -2.62 -8.68
C GLY A 299 10.86 -2.35 -8.53
N ALA A 300 10.10 -3.37 -8.15
CA ALA A 300 8.73 -3.26 -7.70
C ALA A 300 8.68 -2.65 -6.30
N ARG A 301 7.77 -1.70 -6.10
CA ARG A 301 7.60 -0.97 -4.84
C ARG A 301 6.29 -1.34 -4.16
N VAL A 302 5.18 -1.23 -4.88
CA VAL A 302 3.82 -1.32 -4.32
C VAL A 302 2.90 -2.08 -5.28
N ILE A 303 1.91 -2.79 -4.74
CA ILE A 303 0.96 -3.63 -5.48
C ILE A 303 -0.50 -3.32 -5.09
N SER A 304 -1.34 -3.08 -6.09
CA SER A 304 -2.78 -2.90 -5.90
C SER A 304 -3.52 -4.23 -5.64
N ASP A 305 -4.77 -4.16 -5.17
CA ASP A 305 -5.63 -5.34 -5.05
C ASP A 305 -6.04 -5.91 -6.42
N THR A 306 -5.97 -5.11 -7.47
CA THR A 306 -6.17 -5.57 -8.86
C THR A 306 -4.97 -6.34 -9.41
N GLY A 307 -3.84 -6.35 -8.70
CA GLY A 307 -2.59 -7.02 -9.13
C GLY A 307 -1.70 -6.14 -10.01
N THR A 308 -2.03 -4.85 -10.12
CA THR A 308 -1.16 -3.87 -10.78
C THR A 308 -0.01 -3.54 -9.84
N ILE A 309 1.22 -3.61 -10.35
CA ILE A 309 2.43 -3.32 -9.58
C ILE A 309 3.06 -2.05 -10.16
N VAL A 310 3.58 -1.18 -9.31
CA VAL A 310 4.36 -0.01 -9.75
C VAL A 310 5.75 0.00 -9.15
N GLY A 311 6.64 0.72 -9.80
CA GLY A 311 8.03 0.84 -9.38
C GLY A 311 8.87 1.53 -10.43
N PHE A 312 10.09 1.05 -10.62
CA PHE A 312 11.05 1.66 -11.54
C PHE A 312 11.74 0.64 -12.45
N ARG A 313 12.23 1.15 -13.58
CA ARG A 313 13.21 0.50 -14.45
C ARG A 313 14.42 1.41 -14.59
N ASN A 314 15.60 0.87 -14.34
CA ASN A 314 16.89 1.56 -14.43
C ASN A 314 17.76 0.93 -15.52
N ALA A 315 17.89 1.61 -16.65
CA ALA A 315 18.78 1.22 -17.75
C ALA A 315 19.87 2.28 -17.94
N ASP A 316 19.63 3.22 -18.85
CA ASP A 316 20.36 4.48 -19.01
C ASP A 316 19.92 5.53 -17.98
N ARG A 317 18.64 5.47 -17.59
CA ARG A 317 17.99 6.32 -16.59
C ARG A 317 16.93 5.55 -15.82
N VAL A 318 16.52 6.12 -14.70
CA VAL A 318 15.43 5.61 -13.87
C VAL A 318 14.11 6.13 -14.42
N THR A 319 13.20 5.21 -14.76
CA THR A 319 11.89 5.50 -15.35
C THR A 319 10.77 4.83 -14.54
N PRO A 320 9.61 5.50 -14.39
CA PRO A 320 8.49 4.95 -13.66
C PRO A 320 7.78 3.91 -14.53
N VAL A 321 7.51 2.75 -13.98
CA VAL A 321 6.90 1.64 -14.72
C VAL A 321 5.74 1.04 -13.95
N ARG A 322 4.86 0.40 -14.71
CA ARG A 322 3.71 -0.37 -14.24
C ARG A 322 3.80 -1.78 -14.81
N TRP A 323 3.55 -2.79 -13.98
CA TRP A 323 3.32 -4.16 -14.40
C TRP A 323 1.86 -4.55 -14.23
N THR A 324 1.33 -5.31 -15.20
CA THR A 324 -0.06 -5.81 -15.20
C THR A 324 -0.10 -7.25 -15.71
N GLY A 325 -1.10 -8.03 -15.31
CA GLY A 325 -1.21 -9.46 -15.71
C GLY A 325 -0.20 -10.38 -15.02
N CYS A 326 0.23 -9.98 -13.82
CA CYS A 326 1.08 -10.74 -12.93
C CYS A 326 0.19 -11.36 -11.82
#